data_AF-A0A3S5AIG6-F1
#
_entry.id   AF-A0A3S5AIG6-F1
#
_cell.length_a   1.000
_cell.length_b   1.000
_cell.length_c   1.000
_cell.angle_alpha   90.00
_cell.angle_beta   90.00
_cell.angle_gamma   90.00
#
_symmetry.space_group_name_H-M   'P 1'
#
loop_
_entity.id
_entity.type
_entity.pdbx_description
1 polymer ?
#
loop_
_entity_poly.entity_id
_entity_poly.type
_entity_poly.pdbx_seq_one_letter_code
_entity_poly.pdbx_strand_id
1 'polypeptide(L)'
;MVDVVCFRLIREYETIASKALTVPADTANMMSLIEFVSTTEGSTMHDLERKLDKSRDRLLFLMDHAQLNPSDMRINSQVFEWHARMSDVFEEHRNTMRTKREEFEVNLRYRRGRFIEEIESYRRHVEEFQSLGDINEISRYLKKAQALDAKLDVAMTKIEAFNQEEETFKWETTSYPLRAEVQSTLKPFLKLYETTVEFNTKYKSWMEGSMDKVEPDKVEIDVGNYYRSLYKLEKTFEALPAPRKISVKVRGKVEEFREHMPLISTLFNPGLRERHWAQISEIVGYTLRNEEGMCLAKLVDMNLEPYIAKFEGISEAASKEHSLEKALEKMRNEWAPVGVIAIIIVLL
;
A
#
# COMPACT_ATOMS: atom_id res chain seq x y z
N MET A 1 38.13 52.39 -10.64
CA MET A 1 38.39 51.22 -9.79
C MET A 1 37.01 50.72 -9.45
N VAL A 2 36.51 49.76 -10.23
CA VAL A 2 35.13 49.31 -10.12
C VAL A 2 34.83 48.92 -8.68
N ASP A 3 33.85 49.57 -8.04
CA ASP A 3 33.54 49.28 -6.65
C ASP A 3 32.86 47.91 -6.54
N VAL A 4 33.69 46.88 -6.32
CA VAL A 4 33.29 45.48 -6.13
C VAL A 4 32.23 45.35 -5.03
N VAL A 5 32.17 46.28 -4.08
CA VAL A 5 31.17 46.32 -3.00
C VAL A 5 29.79 46.69 -3.55
N CYS A 6 29.69 47.74 -4.36
CA CYS A 6 28.44 48.19 -4.97
C CYS A 6 27.85 47.12 -5.90
N PHE A 7 28.70 46.46 -6.69
CA PHE A 7 28.27 45.33 -7.53
C PHE A 7 27.73 44.14 -6.73
N ARG A 8 28.34 43.82 -5.58
CA ARG A 8 27.84 42.75 -4.70
C ARG A 8 26.49 43.11 -4.09
N LEU A 9 26.33 44.36 -3.63
CA LEU A 9 25.06 44.84 -3.07
C LEU A 9 23.93 44.79 -4.09
N ILE A 10 24.19 45.25 -5.33
CA ILE A 10 23.20 45.17 -6.42
C ILE A 10 22.77 43.73 -6.65
N ARG A 11 23.71 42.78 -6.73
CA ARG A 11 23.38 41.35 -6.93
C ARG A 11 22.61 40.75 -5.75
N GLU A 12 22.92 41.16 -4.52
CA GLU A 12 22.16 40.75 -3.32
C GLU A 12 20.71 41.27 -3.42
N TYR A 13 20.49 42.55 -3.75
CA TYR A 13 19.15 43.11 -3.97
C TYR A 13 18.40 42.44 -5.13
N GLU A 14 19.06 42.21 -6.27
CA GLU A 14 18.47 41.51 -7.42
C GLU A 14 18.04 40.09 -7.07
N THR A 15 18.84 39.37 -6.29
CA THR A 15 18.53 38.00 -5.86
C THR A 15 17.32 37.99 -4.94
N ILE A 16 17.26 38.92 -3.98
CA ILE A 16 16.12 39.07 -3.08
C ILE A 16 14.86 39.41 -3.87
N ALA A 17 14.92 40.43 -4.74
CA ALA A 17 13.78 40.87 -5.53
C ALA A 17 13.27 39.78 -6.47
N SER A 18 14.18 39.08 -7.16
CA SER A 18 13.86 37.96 -8.04
C SER A 18 13.09 36.87 -7.29
N LYS A 19 13.53 36.53 -6.06
CA LYS A 19 12.85 35.52 -5.23
C LYS A 19 11.53 36.04 -4.64
N ALA A 20 11.49 37.26 -4.12
CA ALA A 20 10.30 37.84 -3.48
C ALA A 20 9.14 38.02 -4.48
N LEU A 21 9.44 38.35 -5.73
CA LEU A 21 8.46 38.55 -6.79
C LEU A 21 8.04 37.25 -7.49
N THR A 22 8.49 36.08 -7.01
CA THR A 22 8.00 34.81 -7.55
C THR A 22 6.55 34.58 -7.18
N VAL A 23 5.78 34.06 -8.14
CA VAL A 23 4.40 33.63 -7.89
C VAL A 23 4.44 32.22 -7.29
N PRO A 24 3.82 31.98 -6.12
CA PRO A 24 3.83 30.67 -5.48
C PRO A 24 3.04 29.66 -6.32
N ALA A 25 3.59 28.46 -6.47
CA ALA A 25 2.94 27.36 -7.19
C ALA A 25 1.90 26.62 -6.33
N ASP A 26 2.14 26.56 -5.02
CA ASP A 26 1.30 25.87 -4.04
C ASP A 26 1.35 26.59 -2.67
N THR A 27 0.52 26.10 -1.73
CA THR A 27 0.41 26.66 -0.37
C THR A 27 1.74 26.60 0.39
N ALA A 28 2.54 25.54 0.23
CA ALA A 28 3.81 25.39 0.92
C ALA A 28 4.86 26.40 0.40
N ASN A 29 4.91 26.59 -0.91
CA ASN A 29 5.74 27.57 -1.59
C ASN A 29 5.37 28.98 -1.14
N MET A 30 4.06 29.28 -1.04
CA MET A 30 3.58 30.56 -0.53
C MET A 30 4.06 30.84 0.90
N MET A 31 3.94 29.86 1.81
CA MET A 31 4.41 30.03 3.19
C MET A 31 5.92 30.24 3.27
N SER A 32 6.69 29.50 2.47
CA SER A 32 8.14 29.68 2.40
C SER A 32 8.53 31.07 1.89
N LEU A 33 7.81 31.62 0.90
CA LEU A 33 8.06 32.97 0.39
C LEU A 33 7.70 34.05 1.43
N ILE A 34 6.58 33.88 2.15
CA ILE A 34 6.18 34.78 3.25
C ILE A 34 7.26 34.79 4.35
N GLU A 35 7.73 33.62 4.77
CA GLU A 35 8.79 33.50 5.79
C GLU A 35 10.11 34.12 5.31
N PHE A 36 10.47 33.88 4.04
CA PHE A 36 11.66 34.46 3.43
C PHE A 36 11.61 36.00 3.43
N VAL A 37 10.50 36.60 2.99
CA VAL A 37 10.37 38.07 2.97
C VAL A 37 10.31 38.63 4.38
N SER A 38 9.58 38.00 5.31
CA SER A 38 9.55 38.43 6.72
C SER A 38 10.93 38.42 7.36
N THR A 39 11.74 37.39 7.09
CA THR A 39 13.12 37.30 7.59
C THR A 39 14.02 38.35 6.95
N THR A 40 13.83 38.57 5.64
CA THR A 40 14.60 39.53 4.87
C THR A 40 14.34 40.96 5.35
N GLU A 41 13.07 41.35 5.51
CA GLU A 41 12.67 42.66 6.05
C GLU A 41 13.16 42.86 7.49
N GLY A 42 13.07 41.84 8.34
CA GLY A 42 13.40 41.95 9.77
C GLY A 42 14.89 41.87 10.11
N SER A 43 15.76 41.41 9.22
CA SER A 43 17.19 41.24 9.53
C SER A 43 18.11 41.57 8.36
N THR A 44 17.89 40.97 7.20
CA THR A 44 18.80 41.07 6.06
C THR A 44 18.83 42.49 5.49
N MET A 45 17.69 43.19 5.47
CA MET A 45 17.61 44.59 5.05
C MET A 45 18.42 45.52 5.95
N HIS A 46 18.43 45.30 7.28
CA HIS A 46 19.26 46.08 8.19
C HIS A 46 20.76 45.85 7.96
N ASP A 47 21.17 44.62 7.63
CA ASP A 47 22.55 44.33 7.23
C ASP A 47 22.93 45.03 5.92
N LEU A 48 22.03 45.00 4.93
CA LEU A 48 22.23 45.67 3.65
C LEU A 48 22.31 47.20 3.80
N GLU A 49 21.49 47.78 4.68
CA GLU A 49 21.51 49.20 5.02
C GLU A 49 22.85 49.61 5.67
N ARG A 50 23.36 48.82 6.63
CA ARG A 50 24.69 49.04 7.20
C ARG A 50 25.81 48.96 6.17
N LYS A 51 25.72 48.04 5.19
CA LYS A 51 26.68 47.95 4.09
C LYS A 51 26.54 49.15 3.13
N LEU A 52 25.31 49.61 2.89
CA LEU A 52 25.01 50.78 2.06
C LEU A 52 25.58 52.06 2.66
N ASP A 53 25.45 52.27 3.99
CA ASP A 53 26.05 53.40 4.70
C ASP A 53 27.57 53.44 4.53
N LYS A 54 28.25 52.31 4.67
CA LYS A 54 29.70 52.21 4.42
C LYS A 54 30.06 52.54 2.97
N SER A 55 29.22 52.12 2.02
CA SER A 55 29.40 52.45 0.60
C SER A 55 29.19 53.94 0.34
N ARG A 56 28.21 54.57 1.00
CA ARG A 56 27.98 56.03 0.97
C ARG A 56 29.18 56.79 1.51
N ASP A 57 29.67 56.44 2.69
CA ASP A 57 30.79 57.14 3.32
C ASP A 57 32.07 57.04 2.47
N ARG A 58 32.29 55.89 1.84
CA ARG A 58 33.38 55.69 0.87
C ARG A 58 33.19 56.53 -0.39
N LEU A 59 31.97 56.61 -0.92
CA LEU A 59 31.66 57.41 -2.10
C LEU A 59 31.92 58.90 -1.83
N LEU A 60 31.48 59.42 -0.67
CA LEU A 60 31.75 60.80 -0.25
C LEU A 60 33.25 61.09 -0.18
N PHE A 61 34.02 60.21 0.46
CA PHE A 61 35.47 60.33 0.49
C PHE A 61 36.10 60.36 -0.90
N LEU A 62 35.65 59.48 -1.81
CA LEU A 62 36.16 59.42 -3.18
C LEU A 62 35.77 60.67 -4.00
N MET A 63 34.60 61.26 -3.77
CA MET A 63 34.20 62.51 -4.44
C MET A 63 35.10 63.69 -4.06
N ASP A 64 35.58 63.73 -2.81
CA ASP A 64 36.47 64.78 -2.33
C ASP A 64 37.93 64.61 -2.82
N HIS A 65 38.36 63.39 -3.14
CA HIS A 65 39.78 63.04 -3.37
C HIS A 65 40.08 62.43 -4.75
N ALA A 66 39.09 62.11 -5.57
CA ALA A 66 39.27 61.45 -6.87
C ALA A 66 38.21 61.87 -7.91
N GLN A 67 38.60 61.82 -9.20
CA GLN A 67 37.63 61.95 -10.29
C GLN A 67 36.97 60.60 -10.57
N LEU A 68 35.67 60.50 -10.30
CA LEU A 68 34.87 59.33 -10.64
C LEU A 68 34.50 59.35 -12.11
N ASN A 69 34.72 58.23 -12.80
CA ASN A 69 34.22 58.07 -14.16
C ASN A 69 32.69 57.86 -14.15
N PRO A 70 31.99 58.14 -15.27
CA PRO A 70 30.54 58.00 -15.35
C PRO A 70 30.00 56.59 -15.05
N SER A 71 30.79 55.55 -15.34
CA SER A 71 30.37 54.16 -15.09
C SER A 71 30.32 53.85 -13.60
N ASP A 72 31.35 54.26 -12.85
CA ASP A 72 31.43 54.06 -11.40
C ASP A 72 30.33 54.88 -10.69
N MET A 73 30.04 56.10 -11.16
CA MET A 73 28.93 56.93 -10.65
C MET A 73 27.56 56.27 -10.88
N ARG A 74 27.34 55.68 -12.06
CA ARG A 74 26.11 54.94 -12.37
C ARG A 74 25.91 53.74 -11.44
N ILE A 75 26.95 52.94 -11.22
CA ILE A 75 26.88 51.77 -10.33
C ILE A 75 26.53 52.20 -8.91
N ASN A 76 27.15 53.26 -8.40
CA ASN A 76 26.84 53.80 -7.08
C ASN A 76 25.38 54.29 -6.98
N SER A 77 24.90 55.06 -7.97
CA SER A 77 23.48 55.48 -8.05
C SER A 77 22.53 54.28 -8.00
N GLN A 78 22.84 53.25 -8.79
CA GLN A 78 22.03 52.05 -8.90
C GLN A 78 21.89 51.29 -7.57
N VAL A 79 22.89 51.31 -6.68
CA VAL A 79 22.75 50.68 -5.35
C VAL A 79 21.70 51.38 -4.50
N PHE A 80 21.70 52.72 -4.48
CA PHE A 80 20.72 53.50 -3.71
C PHE A 80 19.32 53.37 -4.30
N GLU A 81 19.21 53.36 -5.64
CA GLU A 81 17.95 53.12 -6.35
C GLU A 81 17.36 51.74 -6.01
N TRP A 82 18.20 50.68 -5.99
CA TRP A 82 17.76 49.35 -5.58
C TRP A 82 17.28 49.31 -4.14
N HIS A 83 18.02 49.94 -3.22
CA HIS A 83 17.63 49.99 -1.81
C HIS A 83 16.26 50.69 -1.62
N ALA A 84 16.05 51.83 -2.28
CA ALA A 84 14.76 52.53 -2.24
C ALA A 84 13.62 51.67 -2.81
N ARG A 85 13.88 51.00 -3.94
CA ARG A 85 12.93 50.11 -4.62
C ARG A 85 12.54 48.88 -3.79
N MET A 86 13.35 48.45 -2.83
CA MET A 86 13.04 47.25 -2.03
C MET A 86 11.70 47.36 -1.28
N SER A 87 11.32 48.56 -0.85
CA SER A 87 10.02 48.80 -0.21
C SER A 87 8.85 48.45 -1.14
N ASP A 88 8.91 48.90 -2.39
CA ASP A 88 7.93 48.60 -3.43
C ASP A 88 7.91 47.10 -3.77
N VAL A 89 9.09 46.46 -3.84
CA VAL A 89 9.22 45.01 -4.08
C VAL A 89 8.51 44.20 -3.00
N PHE A 90 8.69 44.56 -1.73
CA PHE A 90 8.02 43.87 -0.64
C PHE A 90 6.52 44.15 -0.61
N GLU A 91 6.09 45.35 -1.01
CA GLU A 91 4.66 45.67 -1.16
C GLU A 91 4.00 44.89 -2.31
N GLU A 92 4.69 44.76 -3.45
CA GLU A 92 4.24 43.92 -4.57
C GLU A 92 4.18 42.44 -4.17
N HIS A 93 5.17 41.96 -3.42
CA HIS A 93 5.14 40.62 -2.83
C HIS A 93 3.91 40.43 -1.93
N ARG A 94 3.65 41.34 -0.98
CA ARG A 94 2.48 41.27 -0.08
C ARG A 94 1.17 41.24 -0.85
N ASN A 95 1.03 42.08 -1.87
CA ASN A 95 -0.16 42.09 -2.73
C ASN A 95 -0.32 40.77 -3.50
N THR A 96 0.76 40.22 -4.04
CA THR A 96 0.77 38.93 -4.73
C THR A 96 0.39 37.79 -3.79
N MET A 97 0.98 37.73 -2.59
CA MET A 97 0.65 36.72 -1.59
C MET A 97 -0.80 36.81 -1.12
N ARG A 98 -1.35 38.03 -0.94
CA ARG A 98 -2.77 38.22 -0.58
C ARG A 98 -3.69 37.65 -1.66
N THR A 99 -3.49 38.04 -2.91
CA THR A 99 -4.32 37.55 -4.03
C THR A 99 -4.21 36.04 -4.20
N LYS A 100 -2.98 35.49 -4.14
CA LYS A 100 -2.76 34.04 -4.29
C LYS A 100 -3.33 33.25 -3.12
N ARG A 101 -3.28 33.79 -1.91
CA ARG A 101 -3.92 33.19 -0.74
C ARG A 101 -5.43 33.07 -0.94
N GLU A 102 -6.10 34.13 -1.36
CA GLU A 102 -7.55 34.10 -1.64
C GLU A 102 -7.88 33.05 -2.72
N GLU A 103 -7.11 33.01 -3.81
CA GLU A 103 -7.26 32.00 -4.86
C GLU A 103 -7.11 30.57 -4.33
N PHE A 104 -6.07 30.30 -3.53
CA PHE A 104 -5.83 28.98 -2.95
C PHE A 104 -6.89 28.58 -1.93
N GLU A 105 -7.34 29.50 -1.08
CA GLU A 105 -8.42 29.24 -0.12
C GLU A 105 -9.74 28.89 -0.83
N VAL A 106 -10.09 29.61 -1.92
CA VAL A 106 -11.25 29.29 -2.76
C VAL A 106 -11.09 27.93 -3.44
N ASN A 107 -9.90 27.66 -3.99
CA ASN A 107 -9.61 26.39 -4.67
C ASN A 107 -9.70 25.19 -3.69
N LEU A 108 -9.18 25.34 -2.47
CA LEU A 108 -9.24 24.32 -1.42
C LEU A 108 -10.70 24.00 -1.05
N ARG A 109 -11.54 25.02 -0.84
CA ARG A 109 -12.98 24.83 -0.58
C ARG A 109 -13.66 24.09 -1.73
N TYR A 110 -13.36 24.46 -2.97
CA TYR A 110 -13.91 23.80 -4.15
C TYR A 110 -13.47 22.34 -4.24
N ARG A 111 -12.17 22.05 -4.10
CA ARG A 111 -11.61 20.68 -4.12
C ARG A 111 -12.24 19.80 -3.04
N ARG A 112 -12.42 20.33 -1.82
CA ARG A 112 -13.08 19.63 -0.72
C ARG A 112 -14.55 19.32 -1.03
N GLY A 113 -15.30 20.28 -1.56
CA GLY A 113 -16.69 20.07 -1.97
C GLY A 113 -16.81 18.96 -3.03
N ARG A 114 -15.96 19.01 -4.07
CA ARG A 114 -15.87 17.96 -5.11
C ARG A 114 -15.49 16.60 -4.53
N PHE A 115 -14.63 16.57 -3.53
CA PHE A 115 -14.21 15.33 -2.88
C PHE A 115 -15.33 14.71 -2.02
N ILE A 116 -16.19 15.53 -1.40
CA ILE A 116 -17.38 15.03 -0.71
C ILE A 116 -18.34 14.35 -1.72
N GLU A 117 -18.56 14.97 -2.88
CA GLU A 117 -19.34 14.35 -3.97
C GLU A 117 -18.70 13.04 -4.47
N GLU A 118 -17.36 12.98 -4.53
CA GLU A 118 -16.60 11.79 -4.90
C GLU A 118 -16.85 10.65 -3.89
N ILE A 119 -16.76 10.93 -2.58
CA ILE A 119 -17.05 9.94 -1.52
C ILE A 119 -18.52 9.49 -1.58
N GLU A 120 -19.44 10.40 -1.85
CA GLU A 120 -20.86 10.09 -2.01
C GLU A 120 -21.10 9.18 -3.23
N SER A 121 -20.35 9.35 -4.31
CA SER A 121 -20.32 8.39 -5.42
C SER A 121 -19.80 7.02 -4.99
N TYR A 122 -18.80 6.97 -4.11
CA TYR A 122 -18.29 5.71 -3.58
C TYR A 122 -19.32 4.98 -2.73
N ARG A 123 -20.10 5.70 -1.89
CA ARG A 123 -21.22 5.11 -1.16
C ARG A 123 -22.20 4.43 -2.10
N ARG A 124 -22.64 5.13 -3.16
CA ARG A 124 -23.57 4.57 -4.16
C ARG A 124 -23.00 3.31 -4.84
N HIS A 125 -21.71 3.31 -5.18
CA HIS A 125 -21.07 2.10 -5.71
C HIS A 125 -21.04 0.94 -4.70
N VAL A 126 -20.91 1.22 -3.39
CA VAL A 126 -21.00 0.17 -2.36
C VAL A 126 -22.42 -0.39 -2.27
N GLU A 127 -23.44 0.46 -2.36
CA GLU A 127 -24.85 0.06 -2.34
C GLU A 127 -25.19 -0.89 -3.50
N GLU A 128 -24.57 -0.71 -4.68
CA GLU A 128 -24.77 -1.63 -5.82
C GLU A 128 -24.45 -3.09 -5.44
N PHE A 129 -23.41 -3.35 -4.63
CA PHE A 129 -23.03 -4.71 -4.23
C PHE A 129 -24.13 -5.43 -3.43
N GLN A 130 -25.04 -4.70 -2.79
CA GLN A 130 -26.16 -5.28 -2.05
C GLN A 130 -27.12 -6.07 -2.96
N SER A 131 -27.16 -5.72 -4.26
CA SER A 131 -28.01 -6.37 -5.26
C SER A 131 -27.30 -7.47 -6.06
N LEU A 132 -25.97 -7.59 -5.94
CA LEU A 132 -25.17 -8.51 -6.74
C LEU A 132 -25.18 -9.92 -6.13
N GLY A 133 -25.92 -10.83 -6.77
CA GLY A 133 -26.15 -12.20 -6.28
C GLY A 133 -25.69 -13.33 -7.21
N ASP A 134 -25.13 -13.02 -8.38
CA ASP A 134 -24.70 -14.05 -9.34
C ASP A 134 -23.26 -14.51 -9.06
N ILE A 135 -23.10 -15.78 -8.69
CA ILE A 135 -21.81 -16.39 -8.39
C ILE A 135 -20.91 -16.50 -9.63
N ASN A 136 -21.47 -16.53 -10.85
CA ASN A 136 -20.68 -16.65 -12.07
C ASN A 136 -19.92 -15.36 -12.38
N GLU A 137 -20.41 -14.22 -11.88
CA GLU A 137 -19.81 -12.90 -12.05
C GLU A 137 -18.88 -12.51 -10.87
N ILE A 138 -18.58 -13.44 -9.97
CA ILE A 138 -17.83 -13.17 -8.73
C ILE A 138 -16.47 -12.51 -8.98
N SER A 139 -15.76 -12.92 -10.04
CA SER A 139 -14.47 -12.34 -10.42
C SER A 139 -14.60 -10.88 -10.88
N ARG A 140 -15.73 -10.52 -11.51
CA ARG A 140 -16.03 -9.13 -11.90
C ARG A 140 -16.35 -8.30 -10.66
N TYR A 141 -17.13 -8.85 -9.73
CA TYR A 141 -17.48 -8.18 -8.47
C TYR A 141 -16.24 -7.94 -7.61
N LEU A 142 -15.35 -8.93 -7.51
CA LEU A 142 -14.06 -8.78 -6.82
C LEU A 142 -13.24 -7.63 -7.39
N LYS A 143 -13.05 -7.58 -8.73
CA LYS A 143 -12.29 -6.50 -9.38
C LYS A 143 -12.91 -5.12 -9.11
N LYS A 144 -14.23 -5.00 -9.14
CA LYS A 144 -14.93 -3.75 -8.81
C LYS A 144 -14.71 -3.36 -7.34
N ALA A 145 -14.81 -4.30 -6.41
CA ALA A 145 -14.63 -4.06 -4.99
C ALA A 145 -13.18 -3.63 -4.68
N GLN A 146 -12.18 -4.32 -5.24
CA GLN A 146 -10.76 -3.97 -5.10
C GLN A 146 -10.44 -2.59 -5.69
N ALA A 147 -11.01 -2.26 -6.85
CA ALA A 147 -10.81 -0.94 -7.44
C ALA A 147 -11.42 0.17 -6.58
N LEU A 148 -12.53 -0.10 -5.89
CA LEU A 148 -13.13 0.85 -4.96
C LEU A 148 -12.34 0.98 -3.66
N ASP A 149 -11.84 -0.14 -3.13
CA ASP A 149 -10.96 -0.19 -1.95
C ASP A 149 -9.69 0.63 -2.18
N ALA A 150 -9.02 0.45 -3.32
CA ALA A 150 -7.86 1.25 -3.70
C ALA A 150 -8.18 2.76 -3.84
N LYS A 151 -9.37 3.11 -4.34
CA LYS A 151 -9.82 4.51 -4.38
C LYS A 151 -10.04 5.09 -2.99
N LEU A 152 -10.57 4.29 -2.06
CA LEU A 152 -10.78 4.69 -0.67
C LEU A 152 -9.45 4.81 0.08
N ASP A 153 -8.42 4.06 -0.28
CA ASP A 153 -7.06 4.25 0.24
C ASP A 153 -6.43 5.54 -0.26
N VAL A 154 -6.50 5.82 -1.56
CA VAL A 154 -6.07 7.11 -2.14
C VAL A 154 -6.84 8.28 -1.52
N ALA A 155 -8.12 8.07 -1.18
CA ALA A 155 -8.93 9.06 -0.48
C ALA A 155 -8.38 9.39 0.93
N MET A 156 -7.70 8.48 1.64
CA MET A 156 -7.03 8.82 2.90
C MET A 156 -5.91 9.82 2.69
N THR A 157 -5.04 9.56 1.72
CA THR A 157 -3.93 10.45 1.40
C THR A 157 -4.43 11.83 0.95
N LYS A 158 -5.54 11.89 0.20
CA LYS A 158 -6.20 13.15 -0.13
C LYS A 158 -6.70 13.90 1.11
N ILE A 159 -7.30 13.20 2.10
CA ILE A 159 -7.77 13.79 3.35
C ILE A 159 -6.60 14.38 4.14
N GLU A 160 -5.49 13.63 4.26
CA GLU A 160 -4.28 14.10 4.93
C GLU A 160 -3.72 15.36 4.27
N ALA A 161 -3.64 15.38 2.94
CA ALA A 161 -3.21 16.56 2.18
C ALA A 161 -4.14 17.76 2.40
N PHE A 162 -5.47 17.57 2.39
CA PHE A 162 -6.40 18.66 2.70
C PHE A 162 -6.23 19.19 4.12
N ASN A 163 -6.12 18.31 5.10
CA ASN A 163 -5.95 18.71 6.50
C ASN A 163 -4.64 19.49 6.70
N GLN A 164 -3.56 19.09 6.03
CA GLN A 164 -2.30 19.82 6.07
C GLN A 164 -2.41 21.22 5.43
N GLU A 165 -3.11 21.34 4.29
CA GLU A 165 -3.41 22.64 3.68
C GLU A 165 -4.29 23.51 4.61
N GLU A 166 -5.30 22.93 5.27
CA GLU A 166 -6.17 23.63 6.24
C GLU A 166 -5.40 24.15 7.45
N GLU A 167 -4.55 23.32 8.06
CA GLU A 167 -3.68 23.72 9.17
C GLU A 167 -2.77 24.88 8.79
N THR A 168 -2.24 24.86 7.55
CA THR A 168 -1.40 25.94 7.02
C THR A 168 -2.15 27.26 6.95
N PHE A 169 -3.43 27.23 6.58
CA PHE A 169 -4.32 28.40 6.60
C PHE A 169 -4.89 28.72 7.99
N LYS A 170 -4.55 27.93 9.02
CA LYS A 170 -5.10 27.99 10.39
C LYS A 170 -6.61 27.77 10.43
N TRP A 171 -7.12 26.92 9.54
CA TRP A 171 -8.50 26.47 9.54
C TRP A 171 -8.65 25.27 10.47
N GLU A 172 -9.89 25.02 10.91
CA GLU A 172 -10.23 23.77 11.57
C GLU A 172 -10.17 22.62 10.56
N THR A 173 -9.57 21.50 10.97
CA THR A 173 -9.43 20.33 10.10
C THR A 173 -10.77 19.66 9.86
N THR A 174 -11.00 19.26 8.61
CA THR A 174 -12.27 18.68 8.20
C THR A 174 -12.30 17.18 8.47
N SER A 175 -13.38 16.72 9.11
CA SER A 175 -13.64 15.29 9.27
C SER A 175 -14.44 14.72 8.10
N TYR A 176 -14.07 13.51 7.67
CA TYR A 176 -14.71 12.79 6.57
C TYR A 176 -15.28 11.44 7.05
N PRO A 177 -16.28 11.43 7.95
CA PRO A 177 -16.81 10.20 8.55
C PRO A 177 -17.42 9.25 7.50
N LEU A 178 -18.04 9.81 6.45
CA LEU A 178 -18.64 9.05 5.37
C LEU A 178 -17.61 8.13 4.67
N ARG A 179 -16.37 8.57 4.49
CA ARG A 179 -15.32 7.72 3.89
C ARG A 179 -15.07 6.47 4.75
N ALA A 180 -15.01 6.62 6.07
CA ALA A 180 -14.83 5.51 6.99
C ALA A 180 -16.04 4.57 7.01
N GLU A 181 -17.25 5.12 6.94
CA GLU A 181 -18.49 4.36 6.80
C GLU A 181 -18.51 3.53 5.51
N VAL A 182 -18.19 4.13 4.37
CA VAL A 182 -18.11 3.46 3.06
C VAL A 182 -17.07 2.34 3.10
N GLN A 183 -15.88 2.58 3.66
CA GLN A 183 -14.84 1.57 3.84
C GLN A 183 -15.32 0.40 4.73
N SER A 184 -15.97 0.71 5.85
CA SER A 184 -16.51 -0.30 6.76
C SER A 184 -17.59 -1.16 6.09
N THR A 185 -18.43 -0.53 5.27
CA THR A 185 -19.53 -1.19 4.55
C THR A 185 -19.01 -2.05 3.39
N LEU A 186 -17.94 -1.63 2.70
CA LEU A 186 -17.32 -2.38 1.61
C LEU A 186 -16.60 -3.66 2.09
N LYS A 187 -15.95 -3.60 3.26
CA LYS A 187 -15.10 -4.68 3.79
C LYS A 187 -15.73 -6.09 3.75
N PRO A 188 -16.97 -6.30 4.24
CA PRO A 188 -17.63 -7.60 4.14
C PRO A 188 -17.79 -8.12 2.70
N PHE A 189 -18.12 -7.25 1.75
CA PHE A 189 -18.30 -7.64 0.35
C PHE A 189 -16.97 -8.05 -0.27
N LEU A 190 -15.92 -7.25 -0.06
CA LEU A 190 -14.58 -7.58 -0.52
C LEU A 190 -14.14 -8.95 0.03
N LYS A 191 -14.30 -9.16 1.34
CA LYS A 191 -13.95 -10.43 1.98
C LYS A 191 -14.73 -11.61 1.42
N LEU A 192 -16.02 -11.45 1.14
CA LEU A 192 -16.85 -12.49 0.51
C LEU A 192 -16.32 -12.85 -0.87
N TYR A 193 -16.06 -11.86 -1.72
CA TYR A 193 -15.63 -12.09 -3.09
C TYR A 193 -14.23 -12.70 -3.15
N GLU A 194 -13.29 -12.20 -2.34
CA GLU A 194 -11.95 -12.78 -2.19
C GLU A 194 -12.01 -14.23 -1.73
N THR A 195 -12.73 -14.49 -0.64
CA THR A 195 -12.88 -15.85 -0.07
C THR A 195 -13.49 -16.79 -1.11
N THR A 196 -14.47 -16.34 -1.88
CA THR A 196 -15.13 -17.16 -2.91
C THR A 196 -14.21 -17.47 -4.08
N VAL A 197 -13.49 -16.46 -4.60
CA VAL A 197 -12.56 -16.65 -5.72
C VAL A 197 -11.40 -17.54 -5.28
N GLU A 198 -10.80 -17.27 -4.12
CA GLU A 198 -9.69 -18.05 -3.57
C GLU A 198 -10.10 -19.51 -3.36
N PHE A 199 -11.25 -19.76 -2.73
CA PHE A 199 -11.78 -21.11 -2.56
C PHE A 199 -12.02 -21.80 -3.90
N ASN A 200 -12.67 -21.15 -4.89
CA ASN A 200 -12.91 -21.77 -6.19
C ASN A 200 -11.60 -22.13 -6.92
N THR A 201 -10.57 -21.28 -6.82
CA THR A 201 -9.24 -21.57 -7.38
C THR A 201 -8.59 -22.75 -6.66
N LYS A 202 -8.59 -22.76 -5.31
CA LYS A 202 -8.00 -23.86 -4.53
C LYS A 202 -8.76 -25.17 -4.70
N TYR A 203 -10.09 -25.13 -4.69
CA TYR A 203 -10.95 -26.28 -4.96
C TYR A 203 -10.58 -26.95 -6.28
N LYS A 204 -10.45 -26.17 -7.36
CA LYS A 204 -10.01 -26.70 -8.65
C LYS A 204 -8.62 -27.35 -8.54
N SER A 205 -7.69 -26.69 -7.86
CA SER A 205 -6.33 -27.24 -7.66
C SER A 205 -6.30 -28.52 -6.82
N TRP A 206 -7.19 -28.67 -5.84
CA TRP A 206 -7.27 -29.87 -5.00
C TRP A 206 -7.96 -31.03 -5.73
N MET A 207 -9.00 -30.74 -6.51
CA MET A 207 -9.73 -31.74 -7.28
C MET A 207 -8.94 -32.27 -8.48
N GLU A 208 -8.28 -31.37 -9.23
CA GLU A 208 -7.65 -31.68 -10.52
C GLU A 208 -6.11 -31.70 -10.46
N GLY A 209 -5.51 -31.21 -9.37
CA GLY A 209 -4.06 -31.18 -9.20
C GLY A 209 -3.44 -32.54 -8.90
N SER A 210 -2.12 -32.64 -9.09
CA SER A 210 -1.36 -33.85 -8.75
C SER A 210 -1.40 -34.12 -7.26
N MET A 211 -1.58 -35.39 -6.89
CA MET A 211 -1.60 -35.85 -5.50
C MET A 211 -0.37 -35.42 -4.70
N ASP A 212 0.81 -35.43 -5.31
CA ASP A 212 2.08 -35.11 -4.63
C ASP A 212 2.17 -33.65 -4.16
N LYS A 213 1.37 -32.76 -4.74
CA LYS A 213 1.39 -31.32 -4.45
C LYS A 213 0.35 -30.90 -3.43
N VAL A 214 -0.56 -31.79 -3.05
CA VAL A 214 -1.66 -31.49 -2.13
C VAL A 214 -1.25 -31.98 -0.74
N GLU A 215 -1.07 -31.03 0.19
CA GLU A 215 -0.70 -31.32 1.57
C GLU A 215 -1.97 -31.43 2.45
N PRO A 216 -2.33 -32.63 2.95
CA PRO A 216 -3.61 -32.85 3.65
C PRO A 216 -3.87 -31.88 4.81
N ASP A 217 -2.88 -31.68 5.68
CA ASP A 217 -2.99 -30.80 6.85
C ASP A 217 -3.29 -29.34 6.44
N LYS A 218 -2.67 -28.87 5.36
CA LYS A 218 -2.91 -27.51 4.84
C LYS A 218 -4.30 -27.38 4.26
N VAL A 219 -4.76 -28.39 3.51
CA VAL A 219 -6.12 -28.41 2.97
C VAL A 219 -7.14 -28.37 4.11
N GLU A 220 -6.96 -29.16 5.16
CA GLU A 220 -7.86 -29.18 6.31
C GLU A 220 -7.96 -27.80 6.98
N ILE A 221 -6.81 -27.16 7.22
CA ILE A 221 -6.75 -25.81 7.80
C ILE A 221 -7.45 -24.80 6.89
N ASP A 222 -7.16 -24.80 5.59
CA ASP A 222 -7.75 -23.87 4.62
C ASP A 222 -9.26 -24.03 4.53
N VAL A 223 -9.75 -25.26 4.37
CA VAL A 223 -11.18 -25.60 4.37
C VAL A 223 -11.85 -25.20 5.69
N GLY A 224 -11.15 -25.40 6.82
CA GLY A 224 -11.51 -24.89 8.15
C GLY A 224 -11.72 -23.38 8.18
N ASN A 225 -10.78 -22.64 7.59
CA ASN A 225 -10.78 -21.18 7.54
C ASN A 225 -11.88 -20.64 6.62
N TYR A 226 -12.03 -21.21 5.43
CA TYR A 226 -13.08 -20.80 4.48
C TYR A 226 -14.47 -20.98 5.07
N TYR A 227 -14.73 -22.12 5.71
CA TYR A 227 -16.00 -22.38 6.36
C TYR A 227 -16.34 -21.34 7.42
N ARG A 228 -15.42 -21.08 8.35
CA ARG A 228 -15.62 -20.11 9.45
C ARG A 228 -15.80 -18.69 8.91
N SER A 229 -15.03 -18.31 7.88
CA SER A 229 -15.14 -17.03 7.20
C SER A 229 -16.53 -16.86 6.56
N LEU A 230 -16.97 -17.84 5.78
CA LEU A 230 -18.27 -17.83 5.09
C LEU A 230 -19.45 -17.88 6.06
N TYR A 231 -19.35 -18.65 7.14
CA TYR A 231 -20.36 -18.68 8.20
C TYR A 231 -20.51 -17.32 8.89
N LYS A 232 -19.39 -16.63 9.16
CA LYS A 232 -19.42 -15.27 9.71
C LYS A 232 -20.04 -14.28 8.71
N LEU A 233 -19.64 -14.36 7.44
CA LEU A 233 -20.19 -13.51 6.37
C LEU A 233 -21.68 -13.73 6.15
N GLU A 234 -22.16 -14.97 6.21
CA GLU A 234 -23.58 -15.28 6.13
C GLU A 234 -24.39 -14.54 7.21
N LYS A 235 -23.88 -14.47 8.44
CA LYS A 235 -24.48 -13.68 9.52
C LYS A 235 -24.41 -12.18 9.27
N THR A 236 -23.26 -11.69 8.79
CA THR A 236 -23.09 -10.26 8.46
C THR A 236 -24.10 -9.81 7.40
N PHE A 237 -24.46 -10.69 6.45
CA PHE A 237 -25.39 -10.39 5.37
C PHE A 237 -26.84 -10.82 5.67
N GLU A 238 -27.23 -11.00 6.93
CA GLU A 238 -28.57 -11.46 7.29
C GLU A 238 -29.69 -10.61 6.64
N ALA A 239 -29.52 -9.29 6.61
CA ALA A 239 -30.43 -8.34 6.00
C ALA A 239 -30.24 -8.13 4.48
N LEU A 240 -29.24 -8.76 3.87
CA LEU A 240 -28.86 -8.57 2.45
C LEU A 240 -28.95 -9.90 1.68
N PRO A 241 -30.10 -10.23 1.07
CA PRO A 241 -30.35 -11.54 0.48
C PRO A 241 -29.37 -11.97 -0.62
N ALA A 242 -28.94 -11.06 -1.49
CA ALA A 242 -28.08 -11.39 -2.61
C ALA A 242 -26.66 -11.84 -2.19
N PRO A 243 -25.88 -11.05 -1.41
CA PRO A 243 -24.56 -11.50 -0.92
C PRO A 243 -24.69 -12.66 0.08
N ARG A 244 -25.78 -12.75 0.84
CA ARG A 244 -26.04 -13.90 1.71
C ARG A 244 -26.19 -15.19 0.92
N LYS A 245 -26.94 -15.16 -0.19
CA LYS A 245 -27.11 -16.32 -1.07
C LYS A 245 -25.79 -16.84 -1.61
N ILE A 246 -24.87 -15.94 -1.99
CA ILE A 246 -23.50 -16.32 -2.38
C ILE A 246 -22.79 -17.01 -1.21
N SER A 247 -22.82 -16.40 -0.03
CA SER A 247 -22.18 -16.93 1.19
C SER A 247 -22.67 -18.35 1.52
N VAL A 248 -23.99 -18.57 1.51
CA VAL A 248 -24.62 -19.89 1.76
C VAL A 248 -24.21 -20.90 0.69
N LYS A 249 -24.27 -20.51 -0.60
CA LYS A 249 -23.93 -21.42 -1.71
C LYS A 249 -22.47 -21.86 -1.66
N VAL A 250 -21.55 -20.93 -1.41
CA VAL A 250 -20.11 -21.25 -1.32
C VAL A 250 -19.83 -22.06 -0.06
N ARG A 251 -20.47 -21.74 1.07
CA ARG A 251 -20.34 -22.54 2.30
C ARG A 251 -20.81 -23.98 2.09
N GLY A 252 -21.92 -24.20 1.38
CA GLY A 252 -22.39 -25.53 1.00
C GLY A 252 -21.34 -26.30 0.21
N LYS A 253 -20.71 -25.67 -0.79
CA LYS A 253 -19.60 -26.30 -1.53
C LYS A 253 -18.39 -26.64 -0.64
N VAL A 254 -18.11 -25.81 0.36
CA VAL A 254 -17.04 -26.10 1.34
C VAL A 254 -17.43 -27.29 2.21
N GLU A 255 -18.70 -27.40 2.61
CA GLU A 255 -19.23 -28.56 3.36
C GLU A 255 -19.16 -29.84 2.51
N GLU A 256 -19.61 -29.80 1.26
CA GLU A 256 -19.50 -30.92 0.31
C GLU A 256 -18.03 -31.37 0.17
N PHE A 257 -17.10 -30.43 -0.03
CA PHE A 257 -15.68 -30.77 -0.13
C PHE A 257 -15.11 -31.39 1.17
N ARG A 258 -15.64 -31.03 2.35
CA ARG A 258 -15.20 -31.61 3.62
C ARG A 258 -15.45 -33.10 3.71
N GLU A 259 -16.47 -33.61 3.03
CA GLU A 259 -16.78 -35.04 3.00
C GLU A 259 -15.65 -35.85 2.36
N HIS A 260 -14.85 -35.24 1.49
CA HIS A 260 -13.67 -35.86 0.87
C HIS A 260 -12.40 -35.76 1.72
N MET A 261 -12.40 -35.04 2.84
CA MET A 261 -11.20 -34.87 3.69
C MET A 261 -10.62 -36.18 4.21
N PRO A 262 -11.41 -37.19 4.65
CA PRO A 262 -10.87 -38.48 5.06
C PRO A 262 -10.17 -39.22 3.91
N LEU A 263 -10.63 -39.04 2.67
CA LEU A 263 -9.98 -39.61 1.50
C LEU A 263 -8.64 -38.91 1.21
N ILE A 264 -8.60 -37.58 1.37
CA ILE A 264 -7.37 -36.79 1.22
C ILE A 264 -6.35 -37.20 2.30
N SER A 265 -6.73 -37.20 3.58
CA SER A 265 -5.81 -37.52 4.68
C SER A 265 -5.25 -38.94 4.61
N THR A 266 -6.01 -39.89 4.06
CA THR A 266 -5.57 -41.27 3.92
C THR A 266 -4.69 -41.50 2.69
N LEU A 267 -5.12 -41.05 1.50
CA LEU A 267 -4.48 -41.41 0.22
C LEU A 267 -3.46 -40.39 -0.29
N PHE A 268 -3.51 -39.14 0.18
CA PHE A 268 -2.53 -38.10 -0.16
C PHE A 268 -1.40 -38.00 0.88
N ASN A 269 -1.26 -39.02 1.71
CA ASN A 269 -0.22 -39.09 2.70
C ASN A 269 1.16 -39.28 2.02
N PRO A 270 2.11 -38.33 2.16
CA PRO A 270 3.43 -38.42 1.54
C PRO A 270 4.28 -39.58 2.09
N GLY A 271 3.88 -40.19 3.20
CA GLY A 271 4.50 -41.40 3.74
C GLY A 271 4.14 -42.68 2.98
N LEU A 272 3.16 -42.67 2.08
CA LEU A 272 2.78 -43.85 1.31
C LEU A 272 3.90 -44.26 0.34
N ARG A 273 4.25 -45.55 0.37
CA ARG A 273 5.27 -46.18 -0.46
C ARG A 273 4.64 -47.33 -1.25
N GLU A 274 5.35 -47.90 -2.21
CA GLU A 274 4.82 -49.00 -3.04
C GLU A 274 4.23 -50.17 -2.21
N ARG A 275 4.83 -50.51 -1.07
CA ARG A 275 4.30 -51.52 -0.13
C ARG A 275 2.91 -51.17 0.41
N HIS A 276 2.66 -49.91 0.73
CA HIS A 276 1.37 -49.43 1.24
C HIS A 276 0.33 -49.43 0.13
N TRP A 277 0.71 -49.00 -1.08
CA TRP A 277 -0.16 -49.06 -2.26
C TRP A 277 -0.55 -50.49 -2.65
N ALA A 278 0.34 -51.47 -2.45
CA ALA A 278 0.03 -52.88 -2.65
C ALA A 278 -1.05 -53.37 -1.67
N GLN A 279 -0.96 -53.01 -0.39
CA GLN A 279 -1.98 -53.34 0.63
C GLN A 279 -3.32 -52.66 0.32
N ILE A 280 -3.29 -51.38 -0.08
CA ILE A 280 -4.50 -50.65 -0.50
C ILE A 280 -5.14 -51.33 -1.71
N SER A 281 -4.35 -51.73 -2.71
CA SER A 281 -4.81 -52.46 -3.90
C SER A 281 -5.47 -53.80 -3.57
N GLU A 282 -4.91 -54.54 -2.59
CA GLU A 282 -5.48 -55.80 -2.12
C GLU A 282 -6.87 -55.60 -1.50
N ILE A 283 -7.07 -54.51 -0.76
CA ILE A 283 -8.36 -54.19 -0.12
C ILE A 283 -9.45 -53.87 -1.15
N VAL A 284 -9.11 -53.13 -2.22
CA VAL A 284 -10.08 -52.74 -3.25
C VAL A 284 -10.26 -53.79 -4.36
N GLY A 285 -9.32 -54.73 -4.48
CA GLY A 285 -9.39 -55.82 -5.46
C GLY A 285 -8.92 -55.44 -6.87
N TYR A 286 -8.30 -54.28 -7.04
CA TYR A 286 -7.68 -53.81 -8.28
C TYR A 286 -6.44 -52.97 -7.99
N THR A 287 -5.58 -52.78 -8.99
CA THR A 287 -4.34 -52.01 -8.83
C THR A 287 -4.65 -50.53 -8.61
N LEU A 288 -4.33 -50.01 -7.43
CA LEU A 288 -4.34 -48.59 -7.11
C LEU A 288 -2.91 -48.13 -6.79
N ARG A 289 -2.44 -47.12 -7.50
CA ARG A 289 -1.10 -46.53 -7.34
C ARG A 289 -1.15 -45.03 -7.51
N ASN A 290 -0.17 -44.34 -6.94
CA ASN A 290 0.06 -42.92 -7.23
C ASN A 290 0.77 -42.79 -8.59
N GLU A 291 0.00 -42.88 -9.67
CA GLU A 291 0.48 -42.72 -11.04
C GLU A 291 0.42 -41.25 -11.49
N GLU A 292 1.22 -40.90 -12.50
CA GLU A 292 1.16 -39.56 -13.10
C GLU A 292 -0.26 -39.22 -13.57
N GLY A 293 -0.77 -38.09 -13.08
CA GLY A 293 -2.12 -37.63 -13.38
C GLY A 293 -3.21 -38.23 -12.49
N MET A 294 -2.88 -38.97 -11.43
CA MET A 294 -3.83 -39.27 -10.37
C MET A 294 -4.17 -37.98 -9.59
N CYS A 295 -5.46 -37.80 -9.29
CA CYS A 295 -6.00 -36.62 -8.62
C CYS A 295 -7.23 -36.98 -7.78
N LEU A 296 -7.68 -36.07 -6.92
CA LEU A 296 -8.80 -36.33 -6.02
C LEU A 296 -10.10 -36.62 -6.78
N ALA A 297 -10.37 -35.90 -7.88
CA ALA A 297 -11.57 -36.14 -8.68
C ALA A 297 -11.66 -37.60 -9.16
N LYS A 298 -10.54 -38.17 -9.64
CA LYS A 298 -10.48 -39.58 -10.04
C LYS A 298 -10.68 -40.54 -8.87
N LEU A 299 -10.13 -40.23 -7.69
CA LEU A 299 -10.32 -41.06 -6.50
C LEU A 299 -11.76 -41.05 -6.00
N VAL A 300 -12.44 -39.91 -6.11
CA VAL A 300 -13.88 -39.78 -5.82
C VAL A 300 -14.71 -40.59 -6.82
N ASP A 301 -14.40 -40.50 -8.13
CA ASP A 301 -15.07 -41.28 -9.17
C ASP A 301 -14.92 -42.82 -8.99
N MET A 302 -13.83 -43.25 -8.36
CA MET A 302 -13.60 -44.66 -8.00
C MET A 302 -14.42 -45.14 -6.80
N ASN A 303 -15.20 -44.25 -6.15
CA ASN A 303 -16.07 -44.55 -5.02
C ASN A 303 -15.36 -45.29 -3.88
N LEU A 304 -14.20 -44.77 -3.48
CA LEU A 304 -13.32 -45.36 -2.46
C LEU A 304 -13.78 -45.13 -1.01
N GLU A 305 -14.83 -44.33 -0.81
CA GLU A 305 -15.37 -43.92 0.50
C GLU A 305 -15.67 -45.09 1.45
N PRO A 306 -16.29 -46.21 1.02
CA PRO A 306 -16.57 -47.34 1.90
C PRO A 306 -15.32 -48.02 2.47
N TYR A 307 -14.15 -47.81 1.87
CA TYR A 307 -12.89 -48.45 2.24
C TYR A 307 -12.00 -47.57 3.11
N ILE A 308 -12.36 -46.30 3.35
CA ILE A 308 -11.53 -45.31 4.08
C ILE A 308 -11.09 -45.86 5.44
N ALA A 309 -11.99 -46.43 6.23
CA ALA A 309 -11.65 -46.99 7.55
C ALA A 309 -10.58 -48.10 7.48
N LYS A 310 -10.48 -48.82 6.36
CA LYS A 310 -9.43 -49.83 6.14
C LYS A 310 -8.11 -49.19 5.70
N PHE A 311 -8.17 -48.08 4.96
CA PHE A 311 -6.99 -47.33 4.52
C PHE A 311 -6.35 -46.53 5.65
N GLU A 312 -7.13 -46.07 6.63
CA GLU A 312 -6.65 -45.29 7.78
C GLU A 312 -5.51 -46.00 8.52
N GLY A 313 -5.64 -47.30 8.81
CA GLY A 313 -4.58 -48.06 9.49
C GLY A 313 -3.28 -48.14 8.69
N ILE A 314 -3.38 -48.30 7.36
CA ILE A 314 -2.22 -48.32 6.46
C ILE A 314 -1.57 -46.93 6.39
N SER A 315 -2.39 -45.89 6.24
CA SER A 315 -1.93 -44.51 6.17
C SER A 315 -1.28 -44.06 7.49
N GLU A 316 -1.83 -44.45 8.64
CA GLU A 316 -1.23 -44.15 9.95
C GLU A 316 0.14 -44.83 10.10
N ALA A 317 0.26 -46.10 9.69
CA ALA A 317 1.55 -46.79 9.68
C ALA A 317 2.56 -46.07 8.76
N ALA A 318 2.13 -45.66 7.57
CA ALA A 318 2.94 -44.91 6.62
C ALA A 318 3.40 -43.54 7.19
N SER A 319 2.53 -42.82 7.90
CA SER A 319 2.88 -41.57 8.60
C SER A 319 3.95 -41.80 9.66
N LYS A 320 3.82 -42.87 10.47
CA LYS A 320 4.81 -43.22 11.50
C LYS A 320 6.16 -43.56 10.86
N GLU A 321 6.18 -44.40 9.84
CA GLU A 321 7.39 -44.73 9.08
C GLU A 321 8.05 -43.50 8.48
N HIS A 322 7.27 -42.61 7.85
CA HIS A 322 7.79 -41.37 7.26
C HIS A 322 8.38 -40.42 8.29
N SER A 323 7.76 -40.33 9.47
CA SER A 323 8.28 -39.52 10.58
C SER A 323 9.61 -40.06 11.12
N LEU A 324 9.73 -41.39 11.21
CA LEU A 324 10.96 -42.08 11.59
C LEU A 324 12.06 -41.87 10.54
N GLU A 325 11.73 -42.01 9.25
CA GLU A 325 12.66 -41.74 8.14
C GLU A 325 13.20 -40.29 8.21
N LYS A 326 12.32 -39.31 8.42
CA LYS A 326 12.73 -37.90 8.59
C LYS A 326 13.62 -37.69 9.81
N ALA A 327 13.32 -38.33 10.94
CA ALA A 327 14.13 -38.24 12.14
C ALA A 327 15.53 -38.83 11.94
N LEU A 328 15.62 -40.01 11.31
CA LEU A 328 16.88 -40.66 10.98
C LEU A 328 17.70 -39.82 9.99
N GLU A 329 17.05 -39.26 8.98
CA GLU A 329 17.69 -38.37 8.01
C GLU A 329 18.26 -37.11 8.68
N LYS A 330 17.48 -36.49 9.58
CA LYS A 330 17.94 -35.34 10.36
C LYS A 330 19.15 -35.70 11.23
N MET A 331 19.11 -36.82 11.94
CA MET A 331 20.25 -37.30 12.74
C MET A 331 21.47 -37.53 11.86
N ARG A 332 21.33 -38.18 10.69
CA ARG A 332 22.41 -38.38 9.73
C ARG A 332 23.04 -37.05 9.32
N ASN A 333 22.23 -36.05 9.02
CA ASN A 333 22.69 -34.74 8.57
C ASN A 333 23.36 -33.94 9.70
N GLU A 334 22.88 -34.05 10.93
CA GLU A 334 23.52 -33.46 12.11
C GLU A 334 24.89 -34.10 12.43
N TRP A 335 25.05 -35.39 12.13
CA TRP A 335 26.28 -36.14 12.38
C TRP A 335 27.31 -36.06 11.25
N ALA A 336 26.88 -35.70 10.03
CA ALA A 336 27.74 -35.51 8.87
C ALA A 336 28.95 -34.59 9.13
N PRO A 337 28.82 -33.40 9.77
CA PRO A 337 29.97 -32.54 10.08
C PRO A 337 30.88 -33.09 11.18
N VAL A 338 30.37 -33.88 12.13
CA VAL A 338 31.17 -34.49 13.21
C VAL A 338 32.11 -35.56 12.64
N GLY A 339 31.66 -36.32 11.65
CA GLY A 339 32.48 -37.29 10.93
C GLY A 339 33.67 -36.64 10.19
N VAL A 340 33.51 -35.42 9.66
CA VAL A 340 34.58 -34.68 8.98
C VAL A 340 35.60 -34.12 9.98
N ILE A 341 35.14 -33.62 11.15
CA ILE A 341 36.04 -33.12 12.21
C ILE A 341 36.87 -34.26 12.81
N ALA A 342 36.29 -35.45 13.01
CA ALA A 342 37.04 -36.60 13.51
C ALA A 342 38.15 -37.05 12.56
N ILE A 343 37.95 -36.95 11.24
CA ILE A 343 38.98 -37.25 10.24
C ILE A 343 40.10 -36.20 10.27
N ILE A 344 39.79 -34.93 10.48
CA ILE A 344 40.80 -33.86 10.57
C ILE A 344 41.63 -33.95 11.87
N ILE A 345 41.02 -34.33 13.00
CA ILE A 345 41.74 -34.50 14.28
C ILE A 345 42.66 -35.73 14.28
N VAL A 346 42.36 -36.77 13.49
CA VAL A 346 43.24 -37.95 13.33
C VAL A 346 44.36 -37.70 12.31
N LEU A 347 44.24 -36.66 11.47
CA LEU A 347 45.22 -36.27 10.46
C LEU A 347 46.10 -35.05 10.85
N LEU A 348 45.90 -34.49 12.05
CA LEU A 348 46.78 -33.51 12.70
C LEU A 348 47.48 -34.17 13.88
#